data_AF-A0A353XRT5-F1
#
_entry.id   AF-A0A353XRT5-F1
#
_cell.length_a   1.000
_cell.length_b   1.000
_cell.length_c   1.000
_cell.angle_alpha   90.00
_cell.angle_beta   90.00
_cell.angle_gamma   90.00
#
_symmetry.space_group_name_H-M   'P 1'
#
loop_
_entity.id
_entity.type
_entity.pdbx_description
1 polymer ?
#
loop_
_entity_poly.entity_id
_entity_poly.type
_entity_poly.pdbx_seq_one_letter_code
_entity_poly.pdbx_strand_id
1 'polypeptide(L)'
;EAVMSYNADLGLSFDGDGDRLMVVDNQGEALVADHLLFLLARVAIEDHRTQGTCTYASSCTPTVIFDVKCSHHLPLLIKKLGAQGQMSKTGSSILRRALQAKKNGTEPHVLFAGELSGHFIFNDGHFLLHDDAMYAGLRLLNWLYYQPISLAEIIKTLPEAVSTPDVYLPLSDYSYSVSHNTAIPSSDETAQPILKKLSTLCDKLQSGINDLAISLPTDARLTCIDGLRLDFAHGFGIIRSSNTSNSLTVRFAGDSLSDLENIQGCFVNLCQSISQDLARQVANIRVKQ
;
A
#
# COMPACT_ATOMS: atom_id res chain seq x y z
N GLU A 1 -20.60 -0.13 14.66
CA GLU A 1 -21.89 -0.13 15.40
C GLU A 1 -22.93 -1.10 14.85
N ALA A 2 -23.34 -0.98 13.58
CA ALA A 2 -24.39 -1.85 13.01
C ALA A 2 -24.04 -3.35 13.13
N VAL A 3 -22.81 -3.74 12.79
CA VAL A 3 -22.35 -5.15 12.89
C VAL A 3 -22.58 -5.71 14.30
N MET A 4 -22.17 -4.98 15.33
CA MET A 4 -22.38 -5.39 16.73
C MET A 4 -23.85 -5.42 17.11
N SER A 5 -24.63 -4.42 16.67
CA SER A 5 -26.05 -4.30 17.03
C SER A 5 -26.91 -5.41 16.44
N TYR A 6 -26.55 -5.91 15.26
CA TYR A 6 -27.23 -7.01 14.58
C TYR A 6 -26.56 -8.37 14.82
N ASN A 7 -25.50 -8.43 15.64
CA ASN A 7 -24.70 -9.64 15.85
C ASN A 7 -24.27 -10.31 14.53
N ALA A 8 -23.85 -9.50 13.57
CA ALA A 8 -23.41 -9.94 12.25
C ALA A 8 -21.94 -10.38 12.29
N ASP A 9 -21.56 -11.29 11.38
CA ASP A 9 -20.20 -11.84 11.32
C ASP A 9 -19.16 -10.88 10.73
N LEU A 10 -19.60 -9.92 9.91
CA LEU A 10 -18.78 -8.83 9.35
C LEU A 10 -19.66 -7.76 8.70
N GLY A 11 -19.05 -6.62 8.39
CA GLY A 11 -19.61 -5.55 7.55
C GLY A 11 -18.74 -5.29 6.32
N LEU A 12 -19.38 -5.08 5.17
CA LEU A 12 -18.72 -4.63 3.94
C LEU A 12 -19.15 -3.20 3.65
N SER A 13 -18.19 -2.36 3.27
CA SER A 13 -18.44 -0.98 2.83
C SER A 13 -17.78 -0.73 1.49
N PHE A 14 -18.51 -0.03 0.62
CA PHE A 14 -18.11 0.32 -0.73
C PHE A 14 -18.06 1.84 -0.87
N ASP A 15 -17.20 2.35 -1.75
CA ASP A 15 -17.25 3.76 -2.12
C ASP A 15 -18.31 4.04 -3.20
N GLY A 16 -18.36 5.27 -3.70
CA GLY A 16 -19.51 5.79 -4.45
C GLY A 16 -19.79 5.10 -5.79
N ASP A 17 -18.75 4.63 -6.46
CA ASP A 17 -18.82 3.86 -7.71
C ASP A 17 -18.51 2.36 -7.52
N GLY A 18 -18.16 1.94 -6.30
CA GLY A 18 -18.08 0.54 -5.90
C GLY A 18 -16.80 -0.17 -6.30
N ASP A 19 -15.71 0.55 -6.55
CA ASP A 19 -14.41 -0.02 -6.92
C ASP A 19 -13.44 -0.16 -5.71
N ARG A 20 -13.80 0.41 -4.55
CA ARG A 20 -13.07 0.23 -3.27
C ARG A 20 -13.83 -0.55 -2.23
N LEU A 21 -13.12 -1.47 -1.56
CA LEU A 21 -13.63 -2.25 -0.45
C LEU A 21 -12.99 -1.85 0.88
N MET A 22 -13.84 -1.65 1.89
CA MET A 22 -13.46 -1.66 3.30
C MET A 22 -14.26 -2.73 4.04
N VAL A 23 -13.66 -3.34 5.06
CA VAL A 23 -14.28 -4.43 5.83
C VAL A 23 -14.21 -4.12 7.32
N VAL A 24 -15.28 -4.46 8.03
CA VAL A 24 -15.38 -4.39 9.49
C VAL A 24 -15.62 -5.80 10.01
N ASP A 25 -14.93 -6.22 11.07
CA ASP A 25 -15.10 -7.55 11.66
C ASP A 25 -16.34 -7.64 12.58
N ASN A 26 -16.62 -8.83 13.11
CA ASN A 26 -17.73 -9.06 14.03
C ASN A 26 -17.62 -8.30 15.36
N GLN A 27 -16.44 -7.78 15.70
CA GLN A 27 -16.22 -6.96 16.91
C GLN A 27 -16.45 -5.47 16.62
N GLY A 28 -16.75 -5.10 15.37
CA GLY A 28 -16.97 -3.72 14.97
C GLY A 28 -15.70 -2.98 14.61
N GLU A 29 -14.56 -3.66 14.53
CA GLU A 29 -13.26 -3.07 14.20
C GLU A 29 -13.04 -3.04 12.69
N ALA A 30 -12.62 -1.90 12.16
CA ALA A 30 -12.28 -1.77 10.75
C ALA A 30 -10.94 -2.46 10.47
N LEU A 31 -10.90 -3.33 9.47
CA LEU A 31 -9.66 -3.96 9.02
C LEU A 31 -8.73 -2.89 8.45
N VAL A 32 -7.47 -2.94 8.89
CA VAL A 32 -6.41 -2.14 8.28
C VAL A 32 -6.23 -2.62 6.83
N ALA A 33 -6.11 -1.67 5.89
CA ALA A 33 -6.06 -1.94 4.46
C ALA A 33 -4.96 -2.95 4.07
N ASP A 34 -3.81 -2.93 4.75
CA ASP A 34 -2.73 -3.91 4.52
C ASP A 34 -3.14 -5.35 4.87
N HIS A 35 -3.87 -5.55 5.95
CA HIS A 35 -4.38 -6.86 6.34
C HIS A 35 -5.48 -7.32 5.38
N LEU A 36 -6.39 -6.42 4.98
CA LEU A 36 -7.42 -6.74 3.98
C LEU A 36 -6.79 -7.14 2.64
N LEU A 37 -5.78 -6.40 2.18
CA LEU A 37 -5.04 -6.75 0.96
C LEU A 37 -4.39 -8.13 1.10
N PHE A 38 -3.69 -8.40 2.22
CA PHE A 38 -3.10 -9.72 2.46
C PHE A 38 -4.16 -10.83 2.45
N LEU A 39 -5.31 -10.62 3.09
CA LEU A 39 -6.39 -11.60 3.12
C LEU A 39 -6.94 -11.89 1.72
N LEU A 40 -7.23 -10.86 0.92
CA LEU A 40 -7.71 -11.05 -0.46
C LEU A 40 -6.66 -11.71 -1.36
N ALA A 41 -5.38 -11.36 -1.19
CA ALA A 41 -4.28 -12.06 -1.84
C ALA A 41 -4.22 -13.53 -1.44
N ARG A 42 -4.43 -13.85 -0.15
CA ARG A 42 -4.52 -15.22 0.35
C ARG A 42 -5.67 -15.98 -0.30
N VAL A 43 -6.84 -15.38 -0.44
CA VAL A 43 -7.99 -15.97 -1.17
C VAL A 43 -7.56 -16.33 -2.60
N ALA A 44 -6.93 -15.40 -3.33
CA ALA A 44 -6.49 -15.64 -4.71
C ALA A 44 -5.45 -16.78 -4.81
N ILE A 45 -4.50 -16.84 -3.87
CA ILE A 45 -3.45 -17.87 -3.84
C ILE A 45 -4.03 -19.25 -3.52
N GLU A 46 -4.94 -19.34 -2.55
CA GLU A 46 -5.57 -20.61 -2.15
C GLU A 46 -6.51 -21.13 -3.24
N ASP A 47 -7.31 -20.26 -3.85
CA ASP A 47 -8.19 -20.63 -4.97
C ASP A 47 -7.36 -21.14 -6.16
N HIS A 48 -6.28 -20.45 -6.53
CA HIS A 48 -5.38 -20.91 -7.58
C HIS A 48 -4.81 -22.31 -7.30
N ARG A 49 -4.49 -22.61 -6.04
CA ARG A 49 -3.97 -23.92 -5.63
C ARG A 49 -5.02 -25.03 -5.79
N THR A 50 -6.29 -24.75 -5.51
CA THR A 50 -7.37 -25.75 -5.59
C THR A 50 -7.85 -26.02 -7.02
N GLN A 51 -7.79 -25.01 -7.90
CA GLN A 51 -8.27 -25.12 -9.28
C GLN A 51 -7.34 -25.93 -10.21
N GLY A 52 -6.14 -26.33 -9.75
CA GLY A 52 -5.28 -27.28 -10.47
C GLY A 52 -4.78 -26.82 -11.85
N THR A 53 -4.98 -25.55 -12.22
CA THR A 53 -4.52 -24.99 -13.51
C THR A 53 -3.01 -24.88 -13.61
N CYS A 54 -2.29 -25.03 -12.49
CA CYS A 54 -0.90 -25.45 -12.47
C CYS A 54 -0.81 -26.98 -12.52
N THR A 55 -0.83 -27.54 -13.73
CA THR A 55 -0.08 -28.78 -13.96
C THR A 55 1.38 -28.45 -13.71
N TYR A 56 2.07 -29.30 -12.94
CA TYR A 56 3.47 -29.15 -12.54
C TYR A 56 4.44 -29.09 -13.76
N ALA A 57 4.45 -27.99 -14.50
CA ALA A 57 5.71 -27.43 -14.98
C ALA A 57 6.27 -26.67 -13.79
N SER A 58 7.12 -27.36 -13.02
CA SER A 58 7.63 -27.05 -11.68
C SER A 58 8.50 -25.79 -11.57
N SER A 59 8.10 -24.63 -12.11
CA SER A 59 8.94 -23.42 -12.07
C SER A 59 8.25 -22.07 -11.97
N CYS A 60 6.91 -21.96 -11.94
CA CYS A 60 6.25 -20.64 -11.88
C CYS A 60 5.62 -20.37 -10.51
N THR A 61 6.39 -19.72 -9.63
CA THR A 61 5.84 -19.11 -8.40
C THR A 61 4.87 -17.99 -8.80
N PRO A 62 3.58 -18.03 -8.38
CA PRO A 62 2.63 -16.98 -8.75
C PRO A 62 2.98 -15.65 -8.08
N THR A 63 2.55 -14.55 -8.69
CA THR A 63 2.84 -13.20 -8.20
C THR A 63 1.60 -12.52 -7.64
N VAL A 64 1.79 -11.72 -6.60
CA VAL A 64 0.81 -10.76 -6.08
C VAL A 64 1.43 -9.37 -6.18
N ILE A 65 0.72 -8.44 -6.82
CA ILE A 65 1.17 -7.05 -6.96
C ILE A 65 0.55 -6.19 -5.86
N PHE A 66 1.34 -5.33 -5.23
CA PHE A 66 0.85 -4.32 -4.29
C PHE A 66 1.59 -3.00 -4.44
N ASP A 67 0.98 -1.89 -4.04
CA ASP A 67 1.58 -0.58 -4.21
C ASP A 67 2.63 -0.22 -3.13
N VAL A 68 3.48 0.76 -3.41
CA VAL A 68 4.57 1.23 -2.52
C VAL A 68 4.10 1.75 -1.16
N LYS A 69 2.79 1.91 -0.93
CA LYS A 69 2.25 2.37 0.37
C LYS A 69 1.91 1.22 1.30
N CYS A 70 1.92 -0.02 0.81
CA CYS A 70 1.56 -1.19 1.60
C CYS A 70 2.66 -1.61 2.60
N SER A 71 2.25 -2.28 3.69
CA SER A 71 3.10 -2.71 4.80
C SER A 71 4.36 -3.50 4.38
N HIS A 72 5.45 -3.34 5.13
CA HIS A 72 6.68 -4.12 4.99
C HIS A 72 6.50 -5.61 5.32
N HIS A 73 5.43 -5.98 6.04
CA HIS A 73 5.10 -7.37 6.32
C HIS A 73 4.59 -8.14 5.09
N LEU A 74 3.94 -7.43 4.16
CA LEU A 74 3.19 -8.02 3.07
C LEU A 74 4.03 -8.96 2.16
N PRO A 75 5.26 -8.60 1.72
CA PRO A 75 6.11 -9.51 0.93
C PRO A 75 6.41 -10.83 1.65
N LEU A 76 6.68 -10.78 2.96
CA LEU A 76 7.00 -11.97 3.76
C LEU A 76 5.78 -12.86 3.95
N LEU A 77 4.62 -12.26 4.22
CA LEU A 77 3.36 -12.99 4.38
C LEU A 77 2.94 -13.67 3.07
N ILE A 78 3.03 -12.98 1.93
CA ILE A 78 2.76 -13.56 0.59
C ILE A 78 3.73 -14.72 0.31
N LYS A 79 5.02 -14.54 0.64
CA LYS A 79 6.04 -15.60 0.46
C LYS A 79 5.75 -16.83 1.29
N LYS A 80 5.26 -16.68 2.53
CA LYS A 80 4.84 -17.81 3.39
C LYS A 80 3.70 -18.62 2.78
N LEU A 81 2.87 -18.00 1.92
CA LEU A 81 1.80 -18.69 1.18
C LEU A 81 2.27 -19.34 -0.12
N GLY A 82 3.56 -19.24 -0.46
CA GLY A 82 4.13 -19.82 -1.68
C GLY A 82 4.01 -18.95 -2.93
N ALA A 83 3.76 -17.65 -2.79
CA ALA A 83 3.71 -16.69 -3.88
C ALA A 83 4.82 -15.63 -3.76
N GLN A 84 5.07 -14.86 -4.81
CA GLN A 84 6.00 -13.74 -4.81
C GLN A 84 5.24 -12.42 -4.66
N GLY A 85 5.64 -11.60 -3.69
CA GLY A 85 5.19 -10.23 -3.59
C GLY A 85 5.95 -9.31 -4.54
N GLN A 86 5.25 -8.56 -5.39
CA GLN A 86 5.82 -7.57 -6.29
C GLN A 86 5.29 -6.18 -5.97
N MET A 87 6.18 -5.28 -5.56
CA MET A 87 5.83 -3.89 -5.33
C MET A 87 5.68 -3.12 -6.65
N SER A 88 4.69 -2.24 -6.74
CA SER A 88 4.39 -1.41 -7.91
C SER A 88 4.12 0.05 -7.50
N LYS A 89 4.11 0.95 -8.49
CA LYS A 89 3.65 2.33 -8.31
C LYS A 89 2.18 2.34 -7.88
N THR A 90 1.78 3.34 -7.11
CA THR A 90 0.38 3.50 -6.69
C THR A 90 -0.49 3.96 -7.87
N GLY A 91 -1.70 3.40 -7.96
CA GLY A 91 -2.74 3.77 -8.92
C GLY A 91 -3.36 2.53 -9.54
N SER A 92 -4.68 2.36 -9.38
CA SER A 92 -5.42 1.19 -9.88
C SER A 92 -5.23 0.95 -11.38
N SER A 93 -5.19 2.02 -12.20
CA SER A 93 -4.89 1.94 -13.64
C SER A 93 -3.48 1.42 -13.96
N ILE A 94 -2.51 1.57 -13.07
CA ILE A 94 -1.17 0.98 -13.21
C ILE A 94 -1.24 -0.51 -12.93
N LEU A 95 -1.89 -0.91 -11.83
CA LEU A 95 -2.09 -2.30 -11.43
C LEU A 95 -2.84 -3.10 -12.50
N ARG A 96 -3.92 -2.53 -13.03
CA ARG A 96 -4.74 -3.11 -14.10
C ARG A 96 -3.93 -3.36 -15.37
N ARG A 97 -3.13 -2.38 -15.79
CA ARG A 97 -2.23 -2.53 -16.95
C ARG A 97 -1.17 -3.60 -16.72
N ALA A 98 -0.65 -3.71 -15.51
CA ALA A 98 0.31 -4.77 -15.17
C ALA A 98 -0.33 -6.17 -15.28
N LEU A 99 -1.61 -6.32 -14.93
CA LEU A 99 -2.35 -7.58 -15.09
C LEU A 99 -2.71 -7.88 -16.56
N GLN A 100 -3.05 -6.85 -17.33
CA GLN A 100 -3.46 -6.98 -18.75
C GLN A 100 -2.29 -7.11 -19.73
N ALA A 101 -1.06 -6.85 -19.29
CA ALA A 101 0.12 -6.93 -20.15
C ALA A 101 0.24 -8.35 -20.76
N LYS A 102 0.27 -8.43 -22.10
CA LYS A 102 0.41 -9.70 -22.82
C LYS A 102 1.73 -10.37 -22.42
N LYS A 103 1.64 -11.62 -21.97
CA LYS A 103 2.80 -12.38 -21.49
C LYS A 103 3.41 -13.17 -22.64
N ASN A 104 4.73 -13.12 -22.76
CA ASN A 104 5.49 -13.90 -23.74
C ASN A 104 5.81 -15.33 -23.23
N GLY A 105 5.01 -15.85 -22.29
CA GLY A 105 5.17 -17.18 -21.68
C GLY A 105 6.26 -17.30 -20.60
N THR A 106 7.13 -16.29 -20.41
CA THR A 106 8.22 -16.30 -19.43
C THR A 106 7.95 -15.52 -18.15
N GLU A 107 6.94 -14.64 -18.15
CA GLU A 107 6.59 -13.78 -17.02
C GLU A 107 5.75 -14.54 -15.99
N PRO A 108 5.92 -14.26 -14.68
CA PRO A 108 5.21 -14.96 -13.62
C PRO A 108 3.70 -14.73 -13.72
N HIS A 109 2.94 -15.75 -13.34
CA HIS A 109 1.49 -15.68 -13.33
C HIS A 109 1.00 -14.83 -12.15
N VAL A 110 0.67 -13.57 -12.41
CA VAL A 110 0.10 -12.65 -11.42
C VAL A 110 -1.36 -13.05 -11.12
N LEU A 111 -1.67 -13.39 -9.88
CA LEU A 111 -3.00 -13.82 -9.44
C LEU A 111 -3.89 -12.67 -8.97
N PHE A 112 -3.26 -11.67 -8.36
CA PHE A 112 -3.94 -10.62 -7.64
C PHE A 112 -3.13 -9.34 -7.67
N ALA A 113 -3.81 -8.20 -7.71
CA ALA A 113 -3.21 -6.90 -7.47
C ALA A 113 -4.07 -6.08 -6.51
N GLY A 114 -3.46 -5.36 -5.57
CA GLY A 114 -4.16 -4.47 -4.66
C GLY A 114 -3.38 -3.20 -4.34
N GLU A 115 -4.07 -2.17 -3.86
CA GLU A 115 -3.43 -0.97 -3.33
C GLU A 115 -4.05 -0.55 -2.01
N LEU A 116 -3.30 0.24 -1.23
CA LEU A 116 -3.72 0.70 0.09
C LEU A 116 -5.09 1.42 0.09
N SER A 117 -5.47 2.06 -1.02
CA SER A 117 -6.75 2.77 -1.20
C SER A 117 -7.97 1.86 -1.22
N GLY A 118 -7.81 0.53 -1.27
CA GLY A 118 -8.92 -0.42 -1.26
C GLY A 118 -9.36 -0.92 -2.64
N HIS A 119 -8.63 -0.57 -3.71
CA HIS A 119 -8.84 -1.18 -5.03
C HIS A 119 -8.18 -2.55 -5.06
N PHE A 120 -8.95 -3.58 -5.42
CA PHE A 120 -8.50 -4.97 -5.45
C PHE A 120 -8.92 -5.64 -6.76
N ILE A 121 -7.97 -6.28 -7.44
CA ILE A 121 -8.15 -6.87 -8.76
C ILE A 121 -7.75 -8.34 -8.69
N PHE A 122 -8.72 -9.23 -8.90
CA PHE A 122 -8.48 -10.66 -9.04
C PHE A 122 -8.24 -11.01 -10.51
N ASN A 123 -7.20 -11.80 -10.79
CA ASN A 123 -6.85 -12.32 -12.11
C ASN A 123 -7.03 -13.83 -12.15
N ASP A 124 -8.29 -14.26 -12.05
CA ASP A 124 -8.70 -15.66 -11.94
C ASP A 124 -9.54 -16.15 -13.13
N GLY A 125 -9.80 -15.27 -14.11
CA GLY A 125 -10.58 -15.59 -15.30
C GLY A 125 -12.11 -15.63 -15.11
N HIS A 126 -12.63 -15.28 -13.94
CA HIS A 126 -14.08 -15.25 -13.68
C HIS A 126 -14.75 -13.95 -14.15
N PHE A 127 -14.04 -12.82 -14.08
CA PHE A 127 -14.58 -11.51 -14.42
C PHE A 127 -13.60 -10.65 -15.24
N LEU A 128 -14.02 -9.44 -15.61
CA LEU A 128 -13.14 -8.46 -16.24
C LEU A 128 -11.96 -8.14 -15.32
N LEU A 129 -10.76 -7.96 -15.89
CA LEU A 129 -9.56 -7.56 -15.15
C LEU A 129 -9.65 -6.10 -14.72
N HIS A 130 -10.51 -5.85 -13.74
CA HIS A 130 -10.81 -4.57 -13.16
C HIS A 130 -10.92 -4.67 -11.63
N ASP A 131 -10.66 -3.57 -10.95
CA ASP A 131 -11.02 -3.39 -9.54
C ASP A 131 -12.54 -3.44 -9.39
N ASP A 132 -12.98 -4.30 -8.49
CA ASP A 132 -14.38 -4.55 -8.22
C ASP A 132 -14.52 -4.91 -6.74
N ALA A 133 -15.02 -3.97 -5.95
CA ALA A 133 -15.11 -4.14 -4.50
C ALA A 133 -16.18 -5.17 -4.13
N MET A 134 -17.26 -5.25 -4.89
CA MET A 134 -18.34 -6.23 -4.65
C MET A 134 -17.82 -7.63 -4.91
N TYR A 135 -17.09 -7.83 -6.02
CA TYR A 135 -16.45 -9.10 -6.32
C TYR A 135 -15.42 -9.48 -5.25
N ALA A 136 -14.57 -8.54 -4.84
CA ALA A 136 -13.63 -8.77 -3.75
C ALA A 136 -14.32 -9.16 -2.43
N GLY A 137 -15.43 -8.48 -2.09
CA GLY A 137 -16.24 -8.79 -0.92
C GLY A 137 -16.87 -10.18 -0.98
N LEU A 138 -17.42 -10.57 -2.13
CA LEU A 138 -17.97 -11.91 -2.35
C LEU A 138 -16.91 -13.00 -2.26
N ARG A 139 -15.71 -12.75 -2.77
CA ARG A 139 -14.57 -13.67 -2.67
C ARG A 139 -14.12 -13.86 -1.24
N LEU A 140 -14.06 -12.78 -0.46
CA LEU A 140 -13.80 -12.86 0.97
C LEU A 140 -14.89 -13.65 1.70
N LEU A 141 -16.16 -13.38 1.44
CA LEU A 141 -17.29 -14.10 2.05
C LEU A 141 -17.26 -15.60 1.75
N ASN A 142 -17.06 -15.96 0.48
CA ASN A 142 -16.96 -17.36 0.07
C ASN A 142 -15.79 -18.07 0.76
N TRP A 143 -14.63 -17.40 0.88
CA TRP A 143 -13.47 -17.97 1.57
C TRP A 143 -13.70 -18.11 3.08
N LEU A 144 -14.34 -17.12 3.72
CA LEU A 144 -14.66 -17.12 5.15
C LEU A 144 -15.64 -18.23 5.53
N TYR A 145 -16.57 -18.60 4.64
CA TYR A 145 -17.53 -19.69 4.87
C TYR A 145 -16.83 -21.03 5.22
N TYR A 146 -15.63 -21.25 4.70
CA TYR A 146 -14.85 -22.47 4.95
C TYR A 146 -13.84 -22.34 6.11
N GLN A 147 -13.75 -21.18 6.76
CA GLN A 147 -12.81 -20.99 7.86
C GLN A 147 -13.42 -21.47 9.18
N PRO A 148 -12.63 -22.11 10.06
CA PRO A 148 -13.12 -22.60 11.35
C PRO A 148 -13.22 -21.50 12.42
N ILE A 149 -12.73 -20.30 12.12
CA ILE A 149 -12.58 -19.17 13.05
C ILE A 149 -13.08 -17.88 12.41
N SER A 150 -13.46 -16.90 13.23
CA SER A 150 -14.03 -15.64 12.75
C SER A 150 -12.99 -14.75 12.05
N LEU A 151 -13.46 -13.74 11.30
CA LEU A 151 -12.58 -12.75 10.69
C LEU A 151 -11.69 -12.05 11.73
N ALA A 152 -12.25 -11.66 12.89
CA ALA A 152 -11.48 -11.03 13.97
C ALA A 152 -10.38 -11.95 14.52
N GLU A 153 -10.66 -13.25 14.65
CA GLU A 153 -9.66 -14.24 15.08
C GLU A 153 -8.55 -14.43 14.05
N ILE A 154 -8.89 -14.44 12.75
CA ILE A 154 -7.92 -14.53 11.66
C ILE A 154 -7.00 -13.30 11.68
N ILE A 155 -7.54 -12.09 11.81
CA ILE A 155 -6.76 -10.85 11.84
C ILE A 155 -5.78 -10.83 13.02
N LYS A 156 -6.17 -11.32 14.20
CA LYS A 156 -5.29 -11.44 15.37
C LYS A 156 -4.09 -12.36 15.17
N THR A 157 -4.09 -13.21 14.14
CA THR A 157 -2.92 -14.04 13.79
C THR A 157 -1.90 -13.31 12.92
N LEU A 158 -2.26 -12.15 12.35
CA LEU A 158 -1.39 -11.36 11.50
C LEU A 158 -0.49 -10.45 12.33
N PRO A 159 0.71 -10.11 11.83
CA PRO A 159 1.56 -9.14 12.49
C PRO A 159 0.84 -7.80 12.66
N GLU A 160 0.84 -7.29 13.88
CA GLU A 160 0.42 -5.92 14.17
C GLU A 160 1.52 -4.95 13.75
N ALA A 161 1.12 -3.75 13.36
CA ALA A 161 2.05 -2.65 13.12
C ALA A 161 1.39 -1.35 13.59
N VAL A 162 2.17 -0.54 14.31
CA VAL A 162 1.80 0.84 14.59
C VAL A 162 2.03 1.61 13.29
N SER A 163 1.04 2.36 12.81
CA SER A 163 1.19 3.13 11.57
C SER A 163 0.54 4.50 11.65
N THR A 164 1.13 5.45 10.94
CA THR A 164 0.49 6.73 10.68
C THR A 164 -0.61 6.54 9.63
N PRO A 165 -1.63 7.42 9.59
CA PRO A 165 -2.46 7.51 8.40
C PRO A 165 -1.60 7.88 7.18
N ASP A 166 -2.19 7.73 5.99
CA ASP A 166 -1.62 8.29 4.77
C ASP A 166 -1.81 9.82 4.78
N VAL A 167 -0.75 10.54 5.15
CA VAL A 167 -0.79 11.99 5.37
C VAL A 167 -0.48 12.73 4.07
N TYR A 168 -1.31 13.72 3.76
CA TYR A 168 -1.10 14.61 2.62
C TYR A 168 -0.39 15.90 3.07
N LEU A 169 0.82 16.12 2.56
CA LEU A 169 1.63 17.31 2.83
C LEU A 169 1.59 18.24 1.61
N PRO A 170 0.96 19.43 1.68
CA PRO A 170 0.87 20.34 0.54
C PRO A 170 2.26 20.85 0.11
N LEU A 171 2.47 20.96 -1.20
CA LEU A 171 3.76 21.40 -1.79
C LEU A 171 3.90 22.92 -1.96
N SER A 172 2.80 23.66 -1.80
CA SER A 172 2.75 25.13 -1.74
C SER A 172 1.87 25.57 -0.58
N ASP A 173 1.89 26.87 -0.24
CA ASP A 173 0.98 27.50 0.74
C ASP A 173 -0.47 27.43 0.23
N TYR A 174 -1.05 26.23 0.20
CA TYR A 174 -2.44 26.01 -0.17
C TYR A 174 -3.32 26.41 1.01
N SER A 175 -3.75 27.68 1.02
CA SER A 175 -4.93 28.07 1.79
C SER A 175 -6.16 27.41 1.16
N TYR A 176 -6.77 26.44 1.84
CA TYR A 176 -8.10 25.95 1.48
C TYR A 176 -9.09 27.12 1.62
N SER A 177 -9.44 27.79 0.52
CA SER A 177 -10.66 28.59 0.46
C SER A 177 -11.76 27.70 -0.12
N VAL A 178 -12.73 27.36 0.73
CA VAL A 178 -13.94 26.61 0.36
C VAL A 178 -14.79 27.50 -0.57
N SER A 179 -14.55 27.46 -1.86
CA SER A 179 -15.47 27.99 -2.86
C SER A 179 -15.39 27.17 -4.14
N HIS A 180 -16.56 26.71 -4.59
CA HIS A 180 -16.79 25.78 -5.68
C HIS A 180 -16.09 26.12 -7.01
N ASN A 181 -15.78 25.07 -7.77
CA ASN A 181 -15.58 25.07 -9.23
C ASN A 181 -14.72 26.18 -9.81
N THR A 182 -13.40 26.02 -9.75
CA THR A 182 -12.50 26.61 -10.76
C THR A 182 -11.34 25.67 -11.02
N ALA A 183 -11.00 25.53 -12.30
CA ALA A 183 -9.95 24.64 -12.81
C ALA A 183 -8.59 24.96 -12.18
N ILE A 184 -7.81 23.89 -11.96
CA ILE A 184 -6.44 23.90 -11.45
C ILE A 184 -5.57 24.80 -12.36
N PRO A 185 -4.96 25.89 -11.85
CA PRO A 185 -3.90 26.57 -12.57
C PRO A 185 -2.72 25.60 -12.67
N SER A 186 -2.46 25.13 -13.89
CA SER A 186 -1.27 24.36 -14.23
C SER A 186 -0.02 25.21 -13.98
N SER A 187 1.01 24.57 -13.40
CA SER A 187 2.37 25.08 -13.13
C SER A 187 2.54 25.97 -11.91
N ASP A 188 2.62 25.33 -10.74
CA ASP A 188 3.12 25.96 -9.51
C ASP A 188 4.66 25.85 -9.49
N GLU A 189 5.37 26.93 -9.83
CA GLU A 189 6.85 27.00 -9.87
C GLU A 189 7.51 26.64 -8.53
N THR A 190 6.75 26.67 -7.43
CA THR A 190 7.22 26.40 -6.06
C THR A 190 7.28 24.90 -5.70
N ALA A 191 6.43 24.08 -6.31
CA ALA A 191 6.35 22.63 -6.07
C ALA A 191 7.43 21.83 -6.85
N GLN A 192 7.76 22.31 -8.06
CA GLN A 192 8.76 21.67 -8.94
C GLN A 192 10.16 21.52 -8.28
N PRO A 193 10.66 22.50 -7.51
CA PRO A 193 11.90 22.36 -6.75
C PRO A 193 11.91 21.19 -5.77
N ILE A 194 10.83 20.98 -5.01
CA ILE A 194 10.76 19.92 -3.99
C ILE A 194 10.75 18.54 -4.65
N LEU A 195 9.90 18.35 -5.67
CA LEU A 195 9.81 17.09 -6.41
C LEU A 195 11.12 16.73 -7.12
N LYS A 196 11.77 17.73 -7.76
CA LYS A 196 13.07 17.54 -8.41
C LYS A 196 14.16 17.16 -7.39
N LYS A 197 14.18 17.81 -6.22
CA LYS A 197 15.12 17.49 -5.14
C LYS A 197 14.88 16.09 -4.58
N LEU A 198 13.63 15.68 -4.39
CA LEU A 198 13.30 14.32 -3.95
C LEU A 198 13.78 13.28 -4.96
N SER A 199 13.52 13.49 -6.26
CA SER A 199 14.05 12.60 -7.32
C SER A 199 15.58 12.56 -7.31
N THR A 200 16.24 13.72 -7.18
CA THR A 200 17.70 13.80 -7.13
C THR A 200 18.25 13.08 -5.90
N LEU A 201 17.55 13.14 -4.76
CA LEU A 201 17.93 12.40 -3.56
C LEU A 201 17.83 10.90 -3.79
N CYS A 202 16.76 10.41 -4.42
CA CYS A 202 16.63 9.01 -4.82
C CYS A 202 17.81 8.55 -5.70
N ASP A 203 18.16 9.33 -6.73
CA ASP A 203 19.26 9.00 -7.64
C ASP A 203 20.62 8.92 -6.90
N LYS A 204 20.87 9.87 -5.99
CA LYS A 204 22.10 9.91 -5.18
C LYS A 204 22.20 8.73 -4.21
N LEU A 205 21.09 8.38 -3.55
CA LEU A 205 21.06 7.24 -2.61
C LEU A 205 21.21 5.91 -3.34
N GLN A 206 20.63 5.75 -4.54
CA GLN A 206 20.78 4.55 -5.36
C GLN A 206 22.21 4.37 -5.91
N SER A 207 22.88 5.47 -6.25
CA SER A 207 24.24 5.45 -6.79
C SER A 207 25.33 5.27 -5.74
N GLY A 208 24.98 5.23 -4.44
CA GLY A 208 25.94 5.06 -3.35
C GLY A 208 26.94 6.21 -3.21
N ILE A 209 26.58 7.40 -3.69
CA ILE A 209 27.47 8.57 -3.64
C ILE A 209 27.61 9.04 -2.19
N ASN A 210 28.79 8.83 -1.61
CA ASN A 210 29.17 9.17 -0.22
C ASN A 210 29.23 10.67 0.10
N ASP A 211 28.96 11.54 -0.88
CA ASP A 211 28.99 13.01 -0.72
C ASP A 211 27.68 13.57 -0.10
N LEU A 212 26.74 12.68 0.24
CA LEU A 212 25.63 13.00 1.12
C LEU A 212 26.12 12.96 2.56
N ALA A 213 25.91 14.04 3.31
CA ALA A 213 26.07 14.07 4.77
C ALA A 213 25.03 13.17 5.51
N ILE A 214 24.36 12.26 4.79
CA ILE A 214 23.28 11.42 5.27
C ILE A 214 23.67 9.97 4.97
N SER A 215 23.99 9.22 6.02
CA SER A 215 24.16 7.77 5.95
C SER A 215 22.81 7.12 6.24
N LEU A 216 22.33 6.27 5.33
CA LEU A 216 21.16 5.43 5.61
C LEU A 216 21.56 4.35 6.64
N PRO A 217 20.65 3.96 7.55
CA PRO A 217 20.87 2.81 8.40
C PRO A 217 21.23 1.57 7.57
N THR A 218 22.15 0.75 8.07
CA THR A 218 22.71 -0.39 7.33
C THR A 218 21.69 -1.47 6.98
N ASP A 219 20.58 -1.53 7.71
CA ASP A 219 19.45 -2.43 7.48
C ASP A 219 18.37 -1.85 6.55
N ALA A 220 18.51 -0.57 6.14
CA ALA A 220 17.52 0.09 5.30
C ALA A 220 17.66 -0.31 3.83
N ARG A 221 16.58 -0.85 3.25
CA ARG A 221 16.47 -1.13 1.83
C ARG A 221 15.72 -0.01 1.12
N LEU A 222 16.41 0.68 0.21
CA LEU A 222 15.85 1.75 -0.61
C LEU A 222 15.02 1.21 -1.78
N THR A 223 13.86 1.82 -2.02
CA THR A 223 13.04 1.63 -3.21
C THR A 223 12.57 2.97 -3.74
N CYS A 224 12.87 3.26 -5.02
CA CYS A 224 12.53 4.53 -5.67
C CYS A 224 11.55 4.38 -6.84
N ILE A 225 10.69 3.34 -6.79
CA ILE A 225 9.71 3.02 -7.85
C ILE A 225 8.69 4.16 -8.01
N ASP A 226 8.23 4.72 -6.89
CA ASP A 226 7.24 5.79 -6.81
C ASP A 226 7.49 6.61 -5.53
N GLY A 227 8.35 7.63 -5.64
CA GLY A 227 8.86 8.38 -4.48
C GLY A 227 10.08 7.72 -3.83
N LEU A 228 10.29 7.99 -2.54
CA LEU A 228 11.37 7.44 -1.71
C LEU A 228 10.75 6.55 -0.63
N ARG A 229 10.98 5.24 -0.74
CA ARG A 229 10.63 4.24 0.28
C ARG A 229 11.89 3.68 0.91
N LEU A 230 11.88 3.54 2.23
CA LEU A 230 12.87 2.75 2.97
C LEU A 230 12.14 1.65 3.74
N ASP A 231 12.48 0.39 3.49
CA ASP A 231 12.10 -0.74 4.34
C ASP A 231 13.23 -1.03 5.32
N PHE A 232 12.88 -1.20 6.60
CA PHE A 232 13.77 -1.58 7.69
C PHE A 232 13.41 -3.00 8.17
N ALA A 233 14.18 -3.54 9.12
CA ALA A 233 13.85 -4.84 9.72
C ALA A 233 12.46 -4.83 10.41
N HIS A 234 12.11 -3.71 11.05
CA HIS A 234 10.94 -3.56 11.92
C HIS A 234 10.00 -2.43 11.50
N GLY A 235 9.97 -2.07 10.21
CA GLY A 235 9.07 -1.04 9.72
C GLY A 235 9.40 -0.52 8.33
N PHE A 236 8.68 0.52 7.89
CA PHE A 236 8.99 1.25 6.67
C PHE A 236 8.55 2.71 6.74
N GLY A 237 9.14 3.53 5.88
CA GLY A 237 8.67 4.87 5.58
C GLY A 237 8.57 5.10 4.07
N ILE A 238 7.62 5.93 3.66
CA ILE A 238 7.44 6.34 2.26
C ILE A 238 7.08 7.83 2.19
N ILE A 239 7.71 8.52 1.25
CA ILE A 239 7.28 9.85 0.77
C ILE A 239 7.21 9.84 -0.75
N ARG A 240 6.07 10.22 -1.32
CA ARG A 240 5.88 10.27 -2.78
C ARG A 240 5.00 11.42 -3.20
N SER A 241 5.03 11.78 -4.48
CA SER A 241 4.08 12.73 -5.06
C SER A 241 2.71 12.08 -5.19
N SER A 242 1.66 12.78 -4.79
CA SER A 242 0.28 12.37 -5.08
C SER A 242 0.01 12.43 -6.60
N ASN A 243 -0.83 11.50 -7.08
CA ASN A 243 -1.30 11.51 -8.47
C ASN A 243 -2.54 12.39 -8.68
N THR A 244 -3.26 12.72 -7.60
CA THR A 244 -4.59 13.34 -7.65
C THR A 244 -4.63 14.72 -6.99
N SER A 245 -3.55 15.14 -6.36
CA SER A 245 -3.46 16.41 -5.64
C SER A 245 -2.05 17.00 -5.74
N ASN A 246 -1.91 18.31 -5.55
CA ASN A 246 -0.61 18.98 -5.49
C ASN A 246 0.02 18.86 -4.10
N SER A 247 0.31 17.62 -3.70
CA SER A 247 0.83 17.30 -2.37
C SER A 247 1.77 16.09 -2.43
N LEU A 248 2.62 15.95 -1.42
CA LEU A 248 3.26 14.68 -1.10
C LEU A 248 2.32 13.83 -0.26
N THR A 249 2.39 12.50 -0.41
CA THR A 249 1.78 11.56 0.53
C THR A 249 2.89 10.92 1.35
N VAL A 250 2.72 10.86 2.67
CA VAL A 250 3.69 10.33 3.62
C VAL A 250 3.03 9.30 4.53
N ARG A 251 3.69 8.15 4.71
CA ARG A 251 3.25 7.11 5.62
C ARG A 251 4.45 6.46 6.31
N PHE A 252 4.32 6.22 7.61
CA PHE A 252 5.28 5.46 8.41
C PHE A 252 4.57 4.30 9.11
N ALA A 253 5.26 3.17 9.23
CA ALA A 253 4.82 2.07 10.08
C ALA A 253 6.02 1.39 10.73
N GLY A 254 5.81 0.84 11.92
CA GLY A 254 6.78 0.03 12.64
C GLY A 254 6.11 -1.04 13.50
N ASP A 255 6.88 -2.06 13.87
CA ASP A 255 6.42 -3.15 14.74
C ASP A 255 6.15 -2.65 16.17
N SER A 256 6.78 -1.53 16.54
CA SER A 256 6.51 -0.78 17.76
C SER A 256 6.43 0.73 17.50
N LEU A 257 5.94 1.49 18.48
CA LEU A 257 5.97 2.95 18.41
C LEU A 257 7.42 3.49 18.31
N SER A 258 8.36 2.87 19.01
CA SER A 258 9.77 3.27 18.94
C SER A 258 10.37 3.05 17.55
N ASP A 259 10.03 1.95 16.88
CA ASP A 259 10.48 1.69 15.52
C ASP A 259 9.93 2.75 14.56
N LEU A 260 8.64 3.06 14.68
CA LEU A 260 7.99 4.11 13.88
C LEU A 260 8.66 5.47 14.10
N GLU A 261 8.92 5.87 15.35
CA GLU A 261 9.56 7.15 15.68
C GLU A 261 10.99 7.24 15.13
N ASN A 262 11.76 6.15 15.21
CA ASN A 262 13.11 6.07 14.63
C ASN A 262 13.06 6.23 13.10
N ILE A 263 12.11 5.57 12.45
CA ILE A 263 11.90 5.66 11.00
C ILE A 263 11.49 7.08 10.60
N GLN A 264 10.54 7.68 11.32
CA GLN A 264 10.12 9.06 11.11
C GLN A 264 11.31 10.01 11.26
N GLY A 265 12.13 9.84 12.30
CA GLY A 265 13.36 10.63 12.51
C GLY A 265 14.34 10.53 11.35
N CYS A 266 14.51 9.34 10.78
CA CYS A 266 15.32 9.15 9.56
C CYS A 266 14.78 10.00 8.39
N PHE A 267 13.45 9.99 8.17
CA PHE A 267 12.82 10.79 7.11
C PHE A 267 12.88 12.29 7.38
N VAL A 268 12.81 12.74 8.65
CA VAL A 268 13.03 14.14 9.00
C VAL A 268 14.41 14.60 8.56
N ASN A 269 15.46 13.83 8.87
CA ASN A 269 16.83 14.13 8.47
C ASN A 269 16.99 14.14 6.94
N LEU A 270 16.39 13.17 6.23
CA LEU A 270 16.37 13.16 4.76
C LEU A 270 15.69 14.41 4.20
N CYS A 271 14.54 14.79 4.75
CA CYS A 271 13.77 15.94 4.30
C CYS A 271 14.49 17.28 4.57
N GLN A 272 15.36 17.38 5.58
CA GLN A 272 16.16 18.59 5.82
C GLN A 272 17.06 18.93 4.62
N SER A 273 17.57 17.92 3.91
CA SER A 273 18.34 18.13 2.67
C SER A 273 17.51 18.66 1.49
N ILE A 274 16.19 18.53 1.58
CA ILE A 274 15.23 18.98 0.56
C ILE A 274 14.71 20.38 0.90
N SER A 275 14.09 20.51 2.07
CA SER A 275 13.46 21.73 2.59
C SER A 275 13.26 21.63 4.11
N GLN A 276 13.61 22.70 4.84
CA GLN A 276 13.38 22.79 6.29
C GLN A 276 11.89 22.70 6.64
N ASP A 277 11.02 23.23 5.78
CA ASP A 277 9.58 23.19 6.01
C ASP A 277 9.02 21.77 5.85
N LEU A 278 9.45 21.05 4.80
CA LEU A 278 9.06 19.65 4.62
C LEU A 278 9.50 18.78 5.80
N ALA A 279 10.72 18.98 6.31
CA ALA A 279 11.20 18.27 7.48
C ALA A 279 10.34 18.55 8.72
N ARG A 280 9.90 19.79 8.92
CA ARG A 280 8.99 20.17 10.01
C ARG A 280 7.62 19.50 9.86
N GLN A 281 7.06 19.51 8.64
CA GLN A 281 5.77 18.85 8.37
C GLN A 281 5.85 17.35 8.66
N VAL A 282 6.91 16.67 8.20
CA VAL A 282 7.15 15.25 8.47
C VAL A 282 7.32 14.97 9.97
N ALA A 283 8.05 15.81 10.70
CA ALA A 283 8.23 15.68 12.15
C ALA A 283 6.93 15.84 12.96
N ASN A 284 5.91 16.49 12.39
CA ASN A 284 4.61 16.72 13.03
C ASN A 284 3.58 15.63 12.74
N ILE A 285 3.91 14.64 11.90
CA ILE A 285 3.05 13.47 11.68
C ILE A 285 2.93 12.69 12.99
N ARG A 286 1.71 12.25 13.31
CA ARG A 286 1.38 11.48 14.51
C ARG A 286 0.60 10.22 14.12
N VAL A 287 0.74 9.19 14.94
CA VAL A 287 -0.12 8.01 14.90
C VAL A 287 -1.54 8.44 15.31
N LYS A 288 -2.57 7.92 14.63
CA LYS A 288 -3.95 8.09 15.12
C LYS A 288 -4.10 7.24 16.38
N GLN A 289 -4.35 7.88 17.51
CA GLN A 289 -4.76 7.22 18.76
C GLN A 289 -6.16 6.63 18.62
#